data_AF-A0A3C1PLK0-F1
#
_entry.id   AF-A0A3C1PLK0-F1
#
_cell.length_a   1.000
_cell.length_b   1.000
_cell.length_c   1.000
_cell.angle_alpha   90.00
_cell.angle_beta   90.00
_cell.angle_gamma   90.00
#
_symmetry.space_group_name_H-M   'P 1'
#
loop_
_entity.id
_entity.type
_entity.pdbx_description
1 polymer ?
#
loop_
_entity_poly.entity_id
_entity_poly.type
_entity_poly.pdbx_seq_one_letter_code
_entity_poly.pdbx_strand_id
1 'polypeptide(L)' 'EEDLKKVFAERADFKYLSDVEPDCKAELTEKYAARYYATPKKMGAQTEEANVNSGLAAANQIVKFFATGDITFKVNK' A
#
# COMPACT_ATOMS: atom_id res chain seq x y z
N GLU A 1 -2.29 10.66 12.34
CA GLU A 1 -3.47 9.78 12.20
C GLU A 1 -4.37 9.83 13.44
N GLU A 2 -4.65 11.05 13.89
CA GLU A 2 -5.33 11.26 15.19
C GLU A 2 -6.77 10.77 15.17
N ASP A 3 -7.47 10.88 14.05
CA ASP A 3 -8.86 10.42 13.97
C ASP A 3 -8.98 8.89 13.97
N LEU A 4 -7.98 8.15 13.49
CA LEU A 4 -7.93 6.69 13.61
C LEU A 4 -7.89 6.27 15.09
N LYS A 5 -7.07 6.96 15.89
CA LYS A 5 -6.98 6.73 17.35
C LYS A 5 -8.30 7.04 18.04
N LYS A 6 -8.96 8.14 17.69
CA LYS A 6 -10.29 8.50 18.23
C LYS A 6 -11.32 7.42 17.95
N VAL A 7 -11.38 6.93 16.70
CA VAL A 7 -12.30 5.83 16.34
C VAL A 7 -12.02 4.59 17.19
N PHE A 8 -10.76 4.20 17.37
CA PHE A 8 -10.41 3.06 18.22
C PHE A 8 -10.81 3.23 19.70
N ALA A 9 -10.75 4.46 20.22
CA ALA A 9 -11.15 4.80 21.57
C ALA A 9 -12.68 4.83 21.75
N GLU A 10 -13.41 5.35 20.77
CA GLU A 10 -14.88 5.52 20.84
C GLU A 10 -15.65 4.27 20.40
N ARG A 11 -15.05 3.43 19.55
CA ARG A 11 -15.70 2.27 18.92
C ARG A 11 -14.96 0.98 19.25
N ALA A 12 -15.41 0.30 20.31
CA ALA A 12 -14.88 -0.99 20.74
C ALA A 12 -15.12 -2.13 19.73
N ASP A 13 -16.08 -1.95 18.82
CA ASP A 13 -16.42 -2.91 17.76
C ASP A 13 -15.58 -2.74 16.48
N PHE A 14 -14.92 -1.59 16.31
CA PHE A 14 -14.12 -1.30 15.13
C PHE A 14 -12.91 -2.24 15.03
N LYS A 15 -12.62 -2.71 13.81
CA LYS A 15 -11.43 -3.51 13.51
C LYS A 15 -10.70 -2.88 12.33
N TYR A 16 -9.38 -2.86 12.39
CA TYR A 16 -8.54 -2.29 11.35
C TYR A 16 -7.45 -3.28 10.93
N LEU A 17 -7.40 -3.53 9.64
CA LEU A 17 -6.38 -4.35 8.99
C LEU A 17 -5.73 -3.50 7.90
N SER A 18 -4.41 -3.43 7.89
CA SER A 18 -3.68 -2.66 6.87
C SER A 18 -2.48 -3.43 6.31
N ASP A 19 -2.26 -3.28 5.02
CA ASP A 19 -0.99 -3.68 4.39
C ASP A 19 0.03 -2.52 4.33
N VAL A 20 -0.32 -1.38 4.91
CA VAL A 20 0.57 -0.23 5.08
C VAL A 20 0.58 0.12 6.55
N GLU A 21 1.74 0.00 7.17
CA GLU A 21 1.91 0.30 8.58
C GLU A 21 1.53 1.76 8.89
N PRO A 22 0.54 2.01 9.77
CA PRO A 22 0.20 3.35 10.21
C PRO A 22 1.30 3.91 11.12
N ASP A 23 1.52 5.23 11.07
CA ASP A 23 2.49 5.92 11.94
C ASP A 23 2.19 5.69 13.43
N CYS A 24 0.91 5.48 13.78
CA CYS A 24 0.47 5.20 15.14
C CYS A 24 0.48 3.72 15.55
N LYS A 25 1.17 2.83 14.81
CA LYS A 25 1.22 1.37 15.08
C LYS A 25 1.53 1.04 16.54
N ALA A 26 2.51 1.69 17.15
CA ALA A 26 2.95 1.38 18.51
C ALA A 26 1.76 1.45 19.49
N GLU A 27 1.00 2.54 19.42
CA GLU A 27 -0.19 2.77 20.26
C GLU A 27 -1.32 1.78 19.94
N LEU A 28 -1.57 1.51 18.65
CA LEU A 28 -2.62 0.57 18.25
C LEU A 28 -2.30 -0.88 18.64
N THR A 29 -1.03 -1.25 18.58
CA THR A 29 -0.54 -2.59 18.96
C THR A 29 -0.64 -2.78 20.47
N GLU A 30 -0.24 -1.78 21.26
CA GLU A 30 -0.29 -1.84 22.72
C GLU A 30 -1.73 -1.88 23.24
N LYS A 31 -2.61 -1.00 22.73
CA LYS A 31 -3.96 -0.81 23.29
C LYS A 31 -5.03 -1.69 22.63
N TYR A 32 -4.84 -2.09 21.38
CA TYR A 32 -5.89 -2.67 20.54
C TYR A 32 -5.48 -3.93 19.77
N ALA A 33 -4.48 -4.68 20.26
CA ALA A 33 -3.95 -5.89 19.62
C ALA A 33 -5.00 -6.90 19.11
N ALA A 34 -6.13 -7.05 19.82
CA ALA A 34 -7.21 -7.97 19.41
C ALA A 34 -8.04 -7.50 18.21
N ARG A 35 -7.90 -6.22 17.80
CA ARG A 35 -8.74 -5.55 16.79
C ARG A 35 -7.92 -4.81 15.74
N TYR A 36 -6.60 -4.89 15.81
CA TYR A 36 -5.67 -4.22 14.92
C TYR A 36 -4.61 -5.19 14.42
N TYR A 37 -4.33 -5.16 13.13
CA TYR A 37 -3.18 -5.84 12.55
C TYR A 37 -2.64 -5.04 11.36
N ALA A 38 -1.32 -4.97 11.24
CA ALA A 38 -0.65 -4.51 10.03
C ALA A 38 0.41 -5.54 9.61
N THR A 39 0.55 -5.74 8.29
CA THR A 39 1.59 -6.63 7.77
C THR A 39 2.99 -6.08 8.14
N PRO A 40 3.98 -6.94 8.43
CA PRO A 40 5.33 -6.48 8.82
C PRO A 40 6.05 -5.61 7.77
N LYS A 41 5.62 -5.73 6.51
CA LYS A 41 6.05 -4.93 5.37
C LYS A 41 4.92 -4.93 4.35
N LYS A 42 4.78 -3.82 3.62
CA LYS A 42 3.85 -3.72 2.49
C LYS A 42 4.09 -4.85 1.49
N MET A 43 3.13 -5.76 1.38
CA MET A 43 3.24 -7.01 0.62
C MET A 43 2.12 -7.24 -0.39
N GLY A 44 1.18 -6.29 -0.56
CA GLY A 44 0.05 -6.44 -1.47
C GLY A 44 0.43 -6.61 -2.94
N ALA A 45 1.61 -6.12 -3.34
CA ALA A 45 2.16 -6.35 -4.68
C ALA A 45 3.25 -7.43 -4.72
N GLN A 46 3.56 -8.09 -3.59
CA GLN A 46 4.57 -9.14 -3.51
C GLN A 46 4.00 -10.49 -3.96
N THR A 47 3.53 -10.56 -5.20
CA THR A 47 3.16 -11.81 -5.88
C THR A 47 3.95 -11.96 -7.18
N GLU A 48 4.18 -13.19 -7.63
CA GLU A 48 4.91 -13.45 -8.87
C GLU A 48 4.20 -12.80 -10.07
N GLU A 49 2.88 -12.88 -10.12
CA GLU A 49 2.06 -12.32 -11.18
C GLU A 49 2.15 -10.80 -11.24
N ALA A 50 2.07 -10.11 -10.09
CA ALA A 50 2.19 -8.66 -10.03
C ALA A 50 3.59 -8.20 -10.46
N ASN A 51 4.63 -8.93 -10.06
CA ASN A 51 6.01 -8.64 -10.45
C ASN A 51 6.22 -8.83 -11.95
N VAL A 52 5.73 -9.93 -12.53
CA VAL A 52 5.83 -10.20 -13.97
C VAL A 52 5.07 -9.15 -14.78
N ASN A 53 3.84 -8.82 -14.38
CA ASN A 53 3.01 -7.87 -15.09
C ASN A 53 3.60 -6.45 -15.08
N SER A 54 4.05 -5.97 -13.91
CA SER A 54 4.64 -4.64 -13.79
C SER A 54 6.00 -4.54 -14.49
N GLY A 55 6.85 -5.56 -14.36
CA GLY A 55 8.13 -5.63 -15.06
C GLY A 55 7.96 -5.63 -16.58
N LEU A 56 7.06 -6.46 -17.11
CA LEU A 56 6.79 -6.51 -18.55
C LEU A 56 6.18 -5.21 -19.07
N ALA A 57 5.24 -4.62 -18.32
CA ALA A 57 4.65 -3.34 -18.69
C ALA A 57 5.69 -2.22 -18.75
N ALA A 58 6.58 -2.12 -17.76
CA ALA A 58 7.65 -1.13 -17.74
C ALA A 58 8.63 -1.31 -18.92
N ALA A 59 9.06 -2.54 -19.19
CA ALA A 59 9.94 -2.84 -20.32
C ALA A 59 9.29 -2.44 -21.66
N ASN A 60 8.01 -2.78 -21.86
CA ASN A 60 7.27 -2.42 -23.06
C ASN A 60 7.08 -0.90 -23.20
N GLN A 61 6.83 -0.18 -22.11
CA GLN A 61 6.72 1.28 -22.13
C GLN A 61 8.04 1.95 -22.55
N ILE A 62 9.18 1.45 -22.05
CA ILE A 62 10.51 1.93 -22.46
C ILE A 62 10.74 1.71 -23.96
N VAL A 63 10.43 0.51 -24.46
CA VAL A 63 10.56 0.19 -25.90
C VAL A 63 9.68 1.13 -26.74
N LYS A 64 8.41 1.34 -26.37
CA LYS A 64 7.50 2.22 -27.10
C LYS A 64 7.93 3.69 -27.07
N PHE A 65 8.47 4.15 -25.95
CA PHE A 65 9.02 5.50 -25.87
C PHE A 65 10.13 5.72 -26.91
N PHE A 66 11.08 4.80 -27.03
CA PHE A 66 12.16 4.91 -28.03
C PHE A 66 11.71 4.66 -29.46
N ALA A 67 10.78 3.74 -29.68
CA ALA A 67 10.33 3.37 -31.02
C ALA A 67 9.38 4.40 -31.64
N THR A 68 8.47 4.96 -30.85
CA THR A 68 7.37 5.81 -31.36
C THR A 68 7.19 7.12 -30.61
N GLY A 69 8.02 7.42 -29.61
CA GLY A 69 7.83 8.58 -28.73
C GLY A 69 6.62 8.45 -27.81
N ASP A 70 6.17 7.21 -27.51
CA ASP A 70 4.98 6.98 -26.68
C ASP A 70 5.20 7.50 -25.24
N ILE A 71 4.34 8.42 -24.81
CA ILE A 71 4.34 9.04 -23.48
C ILE A 71 3.03 8.81 -22.72
N THR A 72 2.25 7.80 -23.08
CA THR A 72 0.89 7.54 -22.56
C THR A 72 0.79 7.60 -21.02
N PHE A 73 1.80 7.09 -20.31
CA PHE A 73 1.81 7.03 -18.83
C PHE A 73 2.82 8.00 -18.18
N LYS A 74 3.22 9.08 -18.87
CA LYS A 74 4.15 10.09 -18.31
C LYS A 74 3.49 10.83 -17.13
N VAL A 75 4.16 10.84 -15.97
CA VAL A 75 3.66 11.44 -14.73
C VAL A 75 4.26 12.82 -14.40
N ASN A 76 5.15 13.35 -15.25
CA ASN A 76 5.77 14.66 -15.10
C ASN A 76 5.61 15.52 -16.38
N LYS A 77 6.04 16.78 -16.31
CA LYS A 77 6.16 17.67 -17.47
C LYS A 77 7.62 17.94 -17.76
#